data_AF-A0A261Q0I6-F1
#
_entry.id   AF-A0A261Q0I6-F1
#
_cell.length_a   1.000
_cell.length_b   1.000
_cell.length_c   1.000
_cell.angle_alpha   90.00
_cell.angle_beta   90.00
_cell.angle_gamma   90.00
#
_symmetry.space_group_name_H-M   'P 1'
#
loop_
_entity.id
_entity.type
_entity.pdbx_description
1 polymer ?
#
loop_
_entity_poly.entity_id
_entity_poly.type
_entity_poly.pdbx_seq_one_letter_code
_entity_poly.pdbx_strand_id
1 'polypeptide(L)'
;MAVLSLVPWVLLWKGAAPAAEMARQYYETGKIYNLGFVLYASSCISVYFVIPEALMTRRWGHYLAYPRKNPLLFSGLVIVVLVIAVFFPAQQTNNKYFDWPYLGYVDQGLTLIGISGLVKQLLYAALMLLLLMRFITPELSLGSWVLLINLLMLGKAQLSWDKYSLPTVLILWYLTLFNAYWPLQKKTED
;
A
#
# COMPACT_ATOMS: atom_id res chain seq x y z
N MET A 1 -12.92 -22.97 3.94
CA MET A 1 -13.99 -22.99 2.92
C MET A 1 -13.55 -22.34 1.61
N ALA A 2 -13.13 -21.06 1.57
CA ALA A 2 -12.68 -20.41 0.32
C ALA A 2 -11.40 -20.99 -0.33
N VAL A 3 -10.52 -21.62 0.45
CA VAL A 3 -9.33 -22.29 -0.11
C VAL A 3 -9.69 -23.59 -0.82
N LEU A 4 -10.75 -24.28 -0.37
CA LEU A 4 -11.20 -25.52 -0.99
C LEU A 4 -11.89 -25.28 -2.33
N SER A 5 -12.49 -24.09 -2.55
CA SER A 5 -13.01 -23.71 -3.86
C SER A 5 -11.92 -23.44 -4.91
N LEU A 6 -10.64 -23.34 -4.51
CA LEU A 6 -9.53 -23.28 -5.46
C LEU A 6 -9.25 -24.64 -6.10
N VAL A 7 -9.61 -25.76 -5.46
CA VAL A 7 -9.32 -27.10 -5.98
C VAL A 7 -10.07 -27.37 -7.29
N PRO A 8 -11.41 -27.18 -7.38
CA PRO A 8 -12.11 -27.31 -8.66
C PRO A 8 -11.60 -26.33 -9.73
N TRP A 9 -11.22 -25.10 -9.34
CA TRP A 9 -10.69 -24.10 -10.26
C TRP A 9 -9.36 -24.53 -10.90
N VAL A 10 -8.41 -24.99 -10.09
CA VAL A 10 -7.12 -25.47 -10.57
C VAL A 10 -7.27 -26.70 -11.44
N LEU A 11 -8.19 -27.61 -11.10
CA LEU A 11 -8.48 -28.79 -11.92
C LEU A 11 -9.09 -28.42 -13.28
N LEU A 12 -10.00 -27.43 -13.30
CA LEU A 12 -10.68 -27.00 -14.52
C LEU A 12 -9.71 -26.29 -15.50
N TRP A 13 -8.81 -25.47 -15.00
CA TRP A 13 -7.87 -24.70 -15.82
C TRP A 13 -6.49 -25.34 -15.97
N LYS A 14 -6.24 -26.47 -15.29
CA LYS A 14 -4.92 -27.11 -15.17
C LYS A 14 -3.83 -26.14 -14.69
N GLY A 15 -4.19 -25.18 -13.84
CA GLY A 15 -3.34 -24.08 -13.40
C GLY A 15 -4.10 -23.03 -12.61
N ALA A 16 -3.41 -21.99 -12.12
CA ALA A 16 -4.03 -20.92 -11.33
C ALA A 16 -4.97 -20.01 -12.15
N ALA A 17 -4.81 -19.99 -13.47
CA ALA A 17 -5.64 -19.21 -14.40
C ALA A 17 -5.56 -19.81 -15.82
N PRO A 18 -6.55 -19.55 -16.70
CA PRO A 18 -6.48 -19.95 -18.11
C PRO A 18 -5.26 -19.33 -18.81
N ALA A 19 -4.37 -20.17 -19.34
CA ALA A 19 -3.11 -19.70 -19.94
C ALA A 19 -3.31 -18.75 -21.14
N ALA A 20 -4.35 -18.98 -21.95
CA ALA A 20 -4.69 -18.12 -23.08
C ALA A 20 -5.06 -16.69 -22.63
N GLU A 21 -5.78 -16.56 -21.52
CA GLU A 21 -6.19 -15.25 -21.01
C GLU A 21 -5.04 -14.54 -20.30
N MET A 22 -4.18 -15.28 -19.59
CA MET A 22 -2.94 -14.74 -19.03
C MET A 22 -2.00 -14.17 -20.10
N ALA A 23 -1.86 -14.89 -21.23
CA ALA A 23 -1.08 -14.43 -22.37
C ALA A 23 -1.71 -13.20 -23.04
N ARG A 24 -3.04 -13.18 -23.20
CA ARG A 24 -3.78 -12.05 -23.75
C ARG A 24 -3.64 -10.78 -22.91
N GLN A 25 -3.62 -10.92 -21.59
CA GLN A 25 -3.51 -9.80 -20.65
C GLN A 25 -2.06 -9.40 -20.35
N TYR A 26 -1.08 -10.02 -21.03
CA TYR A 26 0.36 -9.75 -20.86
C TYR A 26 0.82 -9.84 -19.40
N TYR A 27 0.29 -10.79 -18.63
CA TYR A 27 0.76 -11.02 -17.27
C TYR A 27 2.09 -11.77 -17.28
N GLU A 28 3.08 -11.20 -16.59
CA GLU A 28 4.39 -11.83 -16.44
C GLU A 28 4.35 -12.94 -15.38
N THR A 29 4.38 -14.20 -15.81
CA THR A 29 4.38 -15.36 -14.91
C THR A 29 5.70 -15.57 -14.17
N GLY A 30 6.76 -14.84 -14.51
CA GLY A 30 8.12 -15.00 -13.96
C GLY A 30 8.42 -14.19 -12.70
N LYS A 31 7.66 -13.13 -12.39
CA LYS A 31 7.88 -12.31 -11.19
C LYS A 31 7.07 -12.85 -10.01
N ILE A 32 7.77 -13.39 -9.02
CA ILE A 32 7.17 -13.97 -7.81
C ILE A 32 6.76 -12.86 -6.81
N TYR A 33 7.44 -11.71 -6.84
CA TYR A 33 7.19 -10.58 -5.95
C TYR A 33 7.76 -9.26 -6.52
N ASN A 34 7.02 -8.16 -6.43
CA ASN A 34 7.41 -6.83 -6.90
C ASN A 34 7.28 -5.78 -5.79
N LEU A 35 8.41 -5.39 -5.21
CA LEU A 35 8.46 -4.34 -4.19
C LEU A 35 8.11 -2.94 -4.72
N GLY A 36 8.24 -2.71 -6.03
CA GLY A 36 7.79 -1.48 -6.67
C GLY A 36 6.27 -1.30 -6.59
N PHE A 37 5.51 -2.40 -6.58
CA PHE A 37 4.05 -2.37 -6.35
C PHE A 37 3.72 -2.05 -4.89
N VAL A 38 4.52 -2.54 -3.95
CA VAL A 38 4.36 -2.22 -2.52
C VAL A 38 4.60 -0.72 -2.28
N LEU A 39 5.63 -0.16 -2.90
CA LEU A 39 5.93 1.27 -2.80
C LEU A 39 4.78 2.12 -3.37
N TYR A 40 4.29 1.75 -4.55
CA TYR A 40 3.15 2.45 -5.16
C TYR A 40 1.87 2.33 -4.33
N ALA A 41 1.50 1.12 -3.91
CA ALA A 41 0.34 0.88 -3.06
C ALA A 41 0.42 1.67 -1.74
N SER A 42 1.61 1.71 -1.13
CA SER A 42 1.85 2.52 0.07
C SER A 42 1.56 4.00 -0.19
N SER A 43 1.97 4.51 -1.35
CA SER A 43 1.69 5.90 -1.75
C SER A 43 0.18 6.16 -1.93
N CYS A 44 -0.55 5.24 -2.57
CA CYS A 44 -2.00 5.34 -2.73
C CYS A 44 -2.71 5.37 -1.38
N ILE A 45 -2.35 4.46 -0.45
CA ILE A 45 -2.96 4.43 0.88
C ILE A 45 -2.62 5.72 1.65
N SER A 46 -1.42 6.26 1.52
CA SER A 46 -1.09 7.56 2.13
C SER A 46 -1.94 8.70 1.61
N VAL A 47 -2.15 8.79 0.30
CA VAL A 47 -2.96 9.84 -0.32
C VAL A 47 -4.43 9.71 0.05
N TYR A 48 -4.97 8.49 0.07
CA TYR A 48 -6.41 8.28 0.31
C TYR A 48 -6.81 8.14 1.78
N PHE A 49 -5.86 7.79 2.66
CA PHE A 49 -6.14 7.56 4.09
C PHE A 49 -5.32 8.47 4.98
N VAL A 50 -3.98 8.35 4.95
CA VAL A 50 -3.09 8.97 5.97
C VAL A 50 -3.14 10.50 5.91
N ILE A 51 -3.06 11.08 4.71
CA ILE A 51 -3.09 12.54 4.53
C ILE A 51 -4.47 13.09 4.93
N PRO A 52 -5.60 12.59 4.39
CA PRO A 52 -6.92 13.04 4.82
C PRO A 52 -7.16 12.88 6.33
N GLU A 53 -6.76 11.75 6.92
CA GLU A 53 -6.86 11.52 8.35
C GLU A 53 -6.05 12.56 9.15
N ALA A 54 -4.79 12.82 8.76
CA ALA A 54 -3.94 13.80 9.42
C ALA A 54 -4.49 15.24 9.31
N LEU A 55 -5.07 15.59 8.16
CA LEU A 55 -5.73 16.88 7.94
C LEU A 55 -6.99 17.03 8.80
N MET A 56 -7.86 16.01 8.81
CA MET A 56 -9.12 16.04 9.56
C MET A 56 -8.91 16.04 11.06
N THR A 57 -7.94 15.25 11.56
CA THR A 57 -7.64 15.14 12.99
C THR A 57 -6.65 16.19 13.48
N ARG A 58 -6.01 16.93 12.57
CA ARG A 58 -4.93 17.91 12.84
C ARG A 58 -3.73 17.33 13.60
N ARG A 59 -3.50 16.01 13.50
CA ARG A 59 -2.47 15.29 14.27
C ARG A 59 -1.08 15.27 13.60
N TRP A 60 -0.71 16.33 12.88
CA TRP A 60 0.61 16.43 12.23
C TRP A 60 1.78 16.37 13.23
N GLY A 61 1.55 16.82 14.48
CA GLY A 61 2.53 16.73 15.55
C GLY A 61 3.00 15.31 15.85
N HIS A 62 2.17 14.29 15.57
CA HIS A 62 2.57 12.89 15.71
C HIS A 62 3.78 12.55 14.83
N TYR A 63 3.73 12.91 13.54
CA TYR A 63 4.80 12.61 12.58
C TYR A 63 6.10 13.35 12.90
N LEU A 64 6.00 14.58 13.41
CA LEU A 64 7.17 15.36 13.84
C LEU A 64 7.79 14.82 15.14
N ALA A 65 6.96 14.29 16.05
CA ALA A 65 7.43 13.69 17.31
C ALA A 65 7.92 12.25 17.15
N TYR A 66 7.45 11.52 16.12
CA TYR A 66 7.74 10.10 15.93
C TYR A 66 9.25 9.77 15.89
N PRO A 67 10.11 10.49 15.13
CA PRO A 67 11.55 10.23 15.10
C PRO A 67 12.22 10.39 16.47
N ARG A 68 11.71 11.32 17.30
CA ARG A 68 12.24 11.57 18.64
C ARG A 68 11.78 10.52 19.65
N LYS A 69 10.52 10.08 19.54
CA LYS A 69 9.93 9.07 20.43
C LYS A 69 10.42 7.65 20.13
N ASN A 70 10.66 7.33 18.86
CA ASN A 70 11.05 5.99 18.41
C ASN A 70 12.27 6.04 17.46
N PRO A 71 13.45 6.49 17.92
CA PRO A 71 14.59 6.78 17.03
C PRO A 71 15.13 5.55 16.30
N LEU A 72 15.24 4.41 16.98
CA LEU A 72 15.72 3.15 16.38
C LEU A 72 14.74 2.63 15.32
N LEU A 73 13.45 2.62 15.64
CA LEU A 73 12.40 2.18 14.72
C LEU A 73 12.32 3.10 13.50
N PHE A 74 12.32 4.41 13.71
CA PHE A 74 12.32 5.40 12.63
C PHE A 74 13.54 5.21 11.71
N SER A 75 14.73 5.02 12.27
CA SER A 75 15.94 4.77 11.48
C SER A 75 15.81 3.50 10.64
N GLY A 76 15.26 2.43 11.22
CA GLY A 76 14.97 1.19 10.49
C GLY A 76 13.96 1.40 9.35
N LEU A 77 12.88 2.15 9.59
CA LEU A 77 11.88 2.47 8.56
C LEU A 77 12.51 3.28 7.41
N VAL A 78 13.33 4.28 7.72
CA VAL A 78 14.04 5.08 6.71
C VAL A 78 14.93 4.20 5.85
N ILE A 79 15.72 3.31 6.46
CA ILE A 79 16.58 2.37 5.72
C ILE A 79 15.76 1.48 4.80
N VAL A 80 14.68 0.86 5.31
CA VAL A 80 13.80 -0.01 4.52
C VAL A 80 13.20 0.75 3.34
N VAL A 81 12.66 1.95 3.58
CA VAL A 81 12.05 2.78 2.54
C VAL A 81 13.08 3.19 1.49
N LEU A 82 14.29 3.60 1.90
CA LEU A 82 15.35 3.98 0.96
C LEU A 82 15.81 2.79 0.12
N VAL A 83 16.01 1.61 0.71
CA VAL A 83 16.35 0.39 -0.02
C VAL A 83 15.27 0.07 -1.04
N ILE A 84 13.99 0.10 -0.64
CA ILE A 84 12.89 -0.14 -1.57
C ILE A 84 12.89 0.91 -2.68
N ALA A 85 13.00 2.19 -2.34
CA ALA A 85 12.93 3.27 -3.33
C ALA A 85 14.11 3.29 -4.31
N VAL A 86 15.31 2.88 -3.91
CA VAL A 86 16.50 2.87 -4.78
C VAL A 86 16.51 1.64 -5.68
N PHE A 87 16.25 0.45 -5.12
CA PHE A 87 16.37 -0.81 -5.86
C PHE A 87 15.09 -1.22 -6.60
N PHE A 88 13.92 -0.71 -6.17
CA PHE A 88 12.62 -1.11 -6.67
C PHE A 88 11.79 0.15 -7.00
N PRO A 89 11.95 0.73 -8.21
CA PRO A 89 11.19 1.91 -8.60
C PRO A 89 9.69 1.65 -8.45
N ALA A 90 8.93 2.66 -8.04
CA ALA A 90 7.49 2.53 -7.92
C ALA A 90 6.93 2.18 -9.30
N GLN A 91 6.19 1.09 -9.37
CA GLN A 91 5.60 0.63 -10.61
C GLN A 91 4.09 0.67 -10.48
N GLN A 92 3.49 1.44 -11.38
CA GLN A 92 2.11 1.25 -11.77
C GLN A 92 2.11 0.32 -12.98
N THR A 93 1.14 -0.59 -13.07
CA THR A 93 1.08 -1.43 -14.26
C THR A 93 0.51 -0.64 -15.43
N ASN A 94 1.34 -0.43 -16.43
CA ASN A 94 0.94 0.01 -17.75
C ASN A 94 1.42 -1.07 -18.74
N ASN A 95 0.49 -1.87 -19.25
CA ASN A 95 0.78 -2.84 -20.30
C ASN A 95 -0.17 -2.61 -21.48
N LYS A 96 0.10 -3.25 -22.62
CA LYS A 96 -0.69 -3.05 -23.85
C LYS A 96 -2.18 -3.42 -23.74
N TYR A 97 -2.58 -4.16 -22.71
CA TYR A 97 -3.97 -4.52 -22.43
C TYR A 97 -4.62 -3.56 -21.42
N PHE A 98 -3.83 -2.99 -20.52
CA PHE A 98 -4.23 -2.00 -19.52
C PHE A 98 -3.74 -0.60 -19.94
N ASP A 99 -4.14 -0.18 -21.14
CA ASP A 99 -3.82 1.11 -21.74
C ASP A 99 -4.79 2.24 -21.33
N TRP A 100 -5.66 1.96 -20.35
CA TRP A 100 -6.71 2.89 -19.97
C TRP A 100 -6.13 4.21 -19.43
N PRO A 101 -6.41 5.38 -20.05
CA PRO A 101 -5.89 6.69 -19.64
C PRO A 101 -6.25 7.14 -18.23
N TYR A 102 -7.05 6.42 -17.45
CA TYR A 102 -7.39 6.75 -16.06
C TYR A 102 -6.84 5.73 -15.04
N LEU A 103 -5.96 4.84 -15.48
CA LEU A 103 -5.30 3.91 -14.59
C LEU A 103 -4.28 4.66 -13.72
N GLY A 104 -4.39 4.49 -12.40
CA GLY A 104 -3.46 5.09 -11.43
C GLY A 104 -3.60 6.59 -11.21
N TYR A 105 -4.70 7.01 -10.57
CA TYR A 105 -5.01 8.42 -10.34
C TYR A 105 -3.90 9.17 -9.59
N VAL A 106 -3.23 8.52 -8.64
CA VAL A 106 -2.13 9.14 -7.90
C VAL A 106 -0.92 9.42 -8.82
N ASP A 107 -0.51 8.47 -9.66
CA ASP A 107 0.61 8.67 -10.59
C ASP A 107 0.29 9.73 -11.65
N GLN A 108 -0.93 9.67 -12.19
CA GLN A 108 -1.40 10.63 -13.17
C GLN A 108 -1.47 12.04 -12.59
N GLY A 109 -1.98 12.18 -11.37
CA GLY A 109 -2.02 13.45 -10.66
C GLY A 109 -0.64 14.07 -10.54
N LEU A 110 0.37 13.27 -10.13
CA LEU A 110 1.77 13.73 -10.04
C LEU A 110 2.35 14.07 -11.42
N THR A 111 2.08 13.25 -12.42
CA THR A 111 2.60 13.47 -13.78
C THR A 111 1.97 14.72 -14.43
N LEU A 112 0.69 14.99 -14.19
CA LEU A 112 -0.04 16.14 -14.71
C LEU A 112 0.48 17.47 -14.14
N ILE A 113 0.94 17.48 -12.89
CA ILE A 113 1.61 18.65 -12.29
C ILE A 113 3.11 18.71 -12.60
N GLY A 114 3.59 17.87 -13.53
CA GLY A 114 4.97 17.88 -14.02
C GLY A 114 5.98 17.12 -13.16
N ILE A 115 5.54 16.36 -12.15
CA ILE A 115 6.44 15.60 -11.28
C ILE A 115 6.74 14.24 -11.92
N SER A 116 8.01 14.03 -12.27
CA SER A 116 8.47 12.81 -12.93
C SER A 116 9.86 12.37 -12.45
N GLY A 117 10.30 11.19 -12.90
CA GLY A 117 11.64 10.66 -12.62
C GLY A 117 11.96 10.52 -11.14
N LEU A 118 13.16 10.97 -10.76
CA LEU A 118 13.68 10.89 -9.39
C LEU A 118 12.77 11.59 -8.37
N VAL A 119 12.22 12.76 -8.72
CA VAL A 119 11.37 13.53 -7.80
C VAL A 119 10.11 12.74 -7.45
N LYS A 120 9.49 12.13 -8.47
CA LYS A 120 8.31 11.27 -8.26
C LYS A 120 8.64 10.07 -7.37
N GLN A 121 9.79 9.44 -7.59
CA GLN A 121 10.26 8.32 -6.77
C GLN A 121 10.49 8.72 -5.30
N LEU A 122 11.10 9.88 -5.06
CA LEU A 122 11.31 10.41 -3.71
C LEU A 122 9.99 10.76 -3.01
N LEU A 123 9.00 11.26 -3.74
CA LEU A 123 7.66 11.49 -3.19
C LEU A 123 6.98 10.18 -2.79
N TYR A 124 7.08 9.14 -3.59
CA TYR A 124 6.56 7.82 -3.21
C TYR A 124 7.26 7.24 -1.98
N ALA A 125 8.57 7.41 -1.88
CA ALA A 125 9.33 7.04 -0.69
C ALA A 125 8.84 7.81 0.55
N ALA A 126 8.67 9.13 0.44
CA ALA A 126 8.17 9.97 1.52
C ALA A 126 6.74 9.57 1.95
N LEU A 127 5.85 9.29 0.98
CA LEU A 127 4.49 8.83 1.24
C LEU A 127 4.49 7.45 1.93
N MET A 128 5.34 6.53 1.51
CA MET A 128 5.50 5.24 2.19
C MET A 128 6.01 5.42 3.62
N LEU A 129 6.98 6.30 3.84
CA LEU A 129 7.48 6.59 5.19
C LEU A 129 6.38 7.17 6.09
N LEU A 130 5.56 8.09 5.58
CA LEU A 130 4.39 8.62 6.30
C LEU A 130 3.41 7.52 6.71
N LEU A 131 3.10 6.59 5.79
CA LEU A 131 2.26 5.44 6.07
C LEU A 131 2.83 4.57 7.19
N LEU A 132 4.12 4.24 7.09
CA LEU A 132 4.77 3.37 8.06
C LEU A 132 4.86 4.06 9.43
N MET A 133 5.16 5.36 9.50
CA MET A 133 5.12 6.08 10.78
C MET A 133 3.71 6.08 11.41
N ARG A 134 2.65 6.12 10.59
CA ARG A 134 1.27 6.09 11.09
C ARG A 134 0.88 4.75 11.72
N PHE A 135 1.38 3.64 11.18
CA PHE A 135 0.91 2.29 11.53
C PHE A 135 1.93 1.43 12.26
N ILE A 136 3.22 1.68 12.10
CA ILE A 136 4.27 0.91 12.76
C ILE A 136 4.60 1.59 14.08
N THR A 137 4.19 0.97 15.17
CA THR A 137 4.50 1.35 16.55
C THR A 137 5.08 0.14 17.28
N PRO A 138 5.75 0.31 18.43
CA PRO A 138 6.28 -0.82 19.20
C PRO A 138 5.22 -1.89 19.49
N GLU A 139 3.97 -1.46 19.68
CA GLU A 139 2.80 -2.33 19.78
C GLU A 139 1.97 -2.20 18.51
N LEU A 140 1.85 -3.29 17.74
CA LEU A 140 1.11 -3.28 16.48
C LEU A 140 -0.40 -3.41 16.74
N SER A 141 -1.15 -2.40 16.28
CA SER A 141 -2.62 -2.41 16.33
C SER A 141 -3.22 -3.34 15.28
N LEU A 142 -4.53 -3.64 15.40
CA LEU A 142 -5.27 -4.35 14.36
C LEU A 142 -5.16 -3.65 12.99
N GLY A 143 -5.24 -2.32 12.95
CA GLY A 143 -5.07 -1.55 11.73
C GLY A 143 -3.67 -1.73 11.12
N SER A 144 -2.64 -1.84 11.97
CA SER A 144 -1.25 -2.10 11.54
C SER A 144 -1.13 -3.46 10.86
N TRP A 145 -1.74 -4.50 11.44
CA TRP A 145 -1.75 -5.84 10.86
C TRP A 145 -2.52 -5.89 9.54
N VAL A 146 -3.70 -5.28 9.49
CA VAL A 146 -4.49 -5.17 8.25
C VAL A 146 -3.67 -4.48 7.17
N LEU A 147 -3.01 -3.37 7.48
CA LEU A 147 -2.17 -2.66 6.53
C LEU A 147 -1.03 -3.54 6.02
N LEU A 148 -0.22 -4.11 6.93
CA LEU A 148 0.97 -4.87 6.59
C LEU A 148 0.64 -6.09 5.72
N ILE A 149 -0.39 -6.86 6.09
CA ILE A 149 -0.80 -8.04 5.32
C ILE A 149 -1.24 -7.62 3.91
N ASN A 150 -2.07 -6.59 3.79
CA ASN A 150 -2.56 -6.14 2.48
C ASN A 150 -1.43 -5.55 1.62
N LEU A 151 -0.52 -4.75 2.18
CA LEU A 151 0.65 -4.25 1.47
C LEU A 151 1.55 -5.37 0.97
N LEU A 152 1.83 -6.36 1.82
CA LEU A 152 2.65 -7.50 1.44
C LEU A 152 1.97 -8.33 0.34
N MET A 153 0.65 -8.50 0.38
CA MET A 153 -0.10 -9.16 -0.67
C MET A 153 -0.06 -8.39 -2.00
N LEU A 154 -0.08 -7.06 -1.98
CA LEU A 154 0.02 -6.24 -3.19
C LEU A 154 1.37 -6.37 -3.90
N GLY A 155 2.43 -6.74 -3.19
CA GLY A 155 3.70 -7.11 -3.83
C GLY A 155 3.61 -8.39 -4.67
N LYS A 156 2.60 -9.25 -4.46
CA LYS A 156 2.31 -10.40 -5.34
C LYS A 156 1.30 -10.09 -6.44
N ALA A 157 0.77 -8.87 -6.48
CA ALA A 157 -0.19 -8.51 -7.50
C ALA A 157 0.50 -8.57 -8.88
N GLN A 158 -0.29 -8.91 -9.89
CA GLN A 158 0.12 -8.85 -11.30
C GLN A 158 -0.12 -7.45 -11.89
N LEU A 159 -1.00 -6.68 -11.24
CA LEU A 159 -1.36 -5.32 -11.61
C LEU A 159 -1.31 -4.41 -10.38
N SER A 160 -0.61 -3.28 -10.48
CA SER A 160 -0.60 -2.21 -9.48
C SER A 160 -1.50 -1.07 -9.93
N TRP A 161 -2.67 -0.97 -9.29
CA TRP A 161 -3.69 0.05 -9.54
C TRP A 161 -4.33 0.46 -8.20
N ASP A 162 -4.51 1.76 -7.99
CA ASP A 162 -5.12 2.44 -6.85
C ASP A 162 -6.36 1.72 -6.33
N LYS A 163 -7.21 1.21 -7.23
CA LYS A 163 -8.45 0.50 -6.86
C LYS A 163 -8.20 -0.68 -5.92
N TYR A 164 -7.04 -1.35 -6.01
CA TYR A 164 -6.71 -2.48 -5.16
C TYR A 164 -6.33 -2.06 -3.74
N SER A 165 -5.99 -0.79 -3.55
CA SER A 165 -5.75 -0.20 -2.23
C SER A 165 -7.06 0.27 -1.55
N LEU A 166 -8.12 0.53 -2.32
CA LEU A 166 -9.38 1.08 -1.79
C LEU A 166 -10.08 0.21 -0.73
N PRO A 167 -10.16 -1.14 -0.87
CA PRO A 167 -10.70 -1.98 0.20
C PRO A 167 -9.91 -1.82 1.51
N THR A 168 -8.59 -1.74 1.43
CA THR A 168 -7.73 -1.49 2.60
C THR A 168 -8.05 -0.13 3.21
N VAL A 169 -8.13 0.93 2.39
CA VAL A 169 -8.49 2.28 2.84
C VAL A 169 -9.86 2.29 3.56
N LEU A 170 -10.86 1.60 3.02
CA LEU A 170 -12.19 1.50 3.63
C LEU A 170 -12.13 0.80 5.00
N ILE A 171 -11.40 -0.32 5.08
CA ILE A 171 -11.22 -1.05 6.35
C ILE A 171 -10.52 -0.15 7.37
N LEU A 172 -9.48 0.58 6.97
CA LEU A 172 -8.75 1.48 7.86
C LEU A 172 -9.63 2.63 8.38
N TRP A 173 -10.47 3.22 7.52
CA TRP A 173 -11.47 4.20 7.95
C TRP A 173 -12.47 3.61 8.92
N TYR A 174 -13.00 2.41 8.63
CA TYR A 174 -13.92 1.72 9.51
C TYR A 174 -13.29 1.43 10.88
N LEU A 175 -12.05 0.90 10.91
CA LEU A 175 -11.32 0.65 12.14
C LEU A 175 -11.01 1.93 12.92
N THR A 176 -10.76 3.04 12.23
CA THR A 176 -10.52 4.34 12.87
C THR A 176 -11.78 4.88 13.55
N LEU A 177 -12.95 4.75 12.89
CA LEU A 177 -14.24 5.07 13.47
C LEU A 177 -14.57 4.14 14.64
N PHE A 178 -14.36 2.83 14.47
CA PHE A 178 -14.72 1.83 15.46
C PHE A 178 -13.79 1.83 16.68
N ASN A 179 -12.53 2.25 16.52
CA ASN A 179 -11.62 2.46 17.65
C ASN A 179 -12.20 3.45 18.67
N ALA A 180 -12.97 4.46 18.25
CA ALA A 180 -13.64 5.37 19.17
C ALA A 180 -14.76 4.71 20.01
N TYR A 181 -15.23 3.53 19.59
CA TYR A 181 -16.34 2.79 20.22
C TYR A 181 -15.91 1.41 20.75
N TRP A 182 -14.61 1.08 20.73
CA TRP A 182 -14.13 -0.23 21.14
C TRP A 182 -14.13 -0.36 22.68
N PRO A 183 -14.88 -1.30 23.28
CA PRO A 183 -15.08 -1.37 24.74
C PRO A 183 -13.80 -1.73 25.54
N LEU A 184 -12.75 -2.21 24.88
CA LEU A 184 -11.49 -2.62 25.52
C LEU A 184 -10.38 -1.57 25.37
N GLN A 185 -10.68 -0.38 24.85
CA GLN A 185 -9.69 0.69 24.80
C GLN A 185 -9.51 1.23 26.23
N LYS A 186 -8.32 1.01 26.82
CA LYS A 186 -7.91 1.80 27.98
C LYS A 186 -7.96 3.26 27.55
N LYS A 187 -8.81 4.06 28.20
CA LYS A 187 -8.67 5.51 28.19
C LYS A 187 -7.25 5.81 28.66
N THR A 188 -6.38 6.20 27.75
CA THR A 188 -5.21 6.98 28.14
C THR A 188 -5.78 8.31 28.59
N GLU A 189 -5.85 8.50 29.89
CA GLU A 189 -6.04 9.82 30.48
C GLU A 189 -4.83 10.67 30.05
N ASP A 190 -5.10 11.74 29.31
CA ASP A 190 -4.15 12.84 29.13
C ASP A 190 -4.04 13.62 30.46
#